data_AF-A0A1F7HJD3-F1
#
_entry.id   AF-A0A1F7HJD3-F1
#
_cell.length_a   1.000
_cell.length_b   1.000
_cell.length_c   1.000
_cell.angle_alpha   90.00
_cell.angle_beta   90.00
_cell.angle_gamma   90.00
#
_symmetry.space_group_name_H-M   'P 1'
#
loop_
_entity.id
_entity.type
_entity.pdbx_description
1 polymer ?
#
loop_
_entity_poly.entity_id
_entity_poly.type
_entity_poly.pdbx_seq_one_letter_code
_entity_poly.pdbx_strand_id
1 'polypeptide(L)'
;MWQRIFEYKKIGNFWRPIIPVTLKHNKKELKYVALLDSGADFNIFHSELAEVLDIDLNKLSKNTFGGINKGTQGSSQMTVIEIGVDDYTFDAPVYFSPDISLDGYGIVGQQGFFDKFKILFNLEAKKIELKKSRK
;
A
#
# COMPACT_ATOMS: atom_id res chain seq x y z
N MET A 1 -11.59 15.20 13.74
CA MET A 1 -11.64 14.27 12.59
C MET A 1 -10.24 14.17 12.04
N TRP A 2 -9.69 12.96 11.90
CA TRP A 2 -8.30 12.78 11.48
C TRP A 2 -8.10 13.23 10.02
N GLN A 3 -7.05 14.01 9.79
CA GLN A 3 -6.62 14.46 8.46
C GLN A 3 -5.11 14.70 8.45
N ARG A 4 -4.47 14.45 7.31
CA ARG A 4 -3.03 14.70 7.09
C ARG A 4 -2.80 15.22 5.68
N ILE A 5 -1.79 16.07 5.54
CA ILE A 5 -1.34 16.58 4.25
C ILE A 5 0.09 16.09 4.02
N PHE A 6 0.31 15.47 2.86
CA PHE A 6 1.62 15.03 2.40
C PHE A 6 2.04 15.82 1.15
N GLU A 7 3.34 15.82 0.88
CA GLU A 7 3.88 16.35 -0.37
C GLU A 7 4.03 15.25 -1.41
N TYR A 8 3.83 15.59 -2.68
CA TYR A 8 4.24 14.71 -3.76
C TYR A 8 5.75 14.51 -3.74
N LYS A 9 6.20 13.30 -4.06
CA LYS A 9 7.63 13.00 -4.22
C LYS A 9 8.03 13.12 -5.69
N LYS A 10 9.17 13.76 -5.97
CA LYS A 10 9.75 13.80 -7.31
C LYS A 10 10.58 12.53 -7.55
N ILE A 11 10.19 11.72 -8.52
CA ILE A 11 10.88 10.50 -8.92
C ILE A 11 11.24 10.62 -10.41
N GLY A 12 12.54 10.74 -10.70
CA GLY A 12 13.00 11.16 -12.02
C GLY A 12 12.39 12.51 -12.42
N ASN A 13 11.71 12.54 -13.57
CA ASN A 13 11.06 13.75 -14.10
C ASN A 13 9.59 13.91 -13.67
N PHE A 14 9.05 12.99 -12.87
CA PHE A 14 7.62 12.95 -12.55
C PHE A 14 7.35 13.15 -11.05
N TRP A 15 6.25 13.83 -10.74
CA TRP A 15 5.74 13.93 -9.37
C TRP A 15 4.76 12.78 -9.10
N ARG A 16 4.98 12.06 -8.00
CA ARG A 16 4.19 10.88 -7.64
C ARG A 16 3.58 11.04 -6.25
N PRO A 17 2.33 10.61 -6.05
CA PRO A 17 1.66 10.68 -4.76
C PRO A 17 2.13 9.55 -3.84
N ILE A 18 3.38 9.63 -3.37
CA ILE A 18 4.00 8.61 -2.52
C ILE A 18 4.04 9.12 -1.08
N ILE A 19 3.41 8.40 -0.16
CA ILE A 19 3.35 8.77 1.26
C ILE A 19 4.13 7.78 2.12
N PRO A 20 4.65 8.19 3.28
CA PRO A 20 5.15 7.24 4.28
C PRO A 20 3.98 6.40 4.81
N VAL A 21 4.23 5.10 4.96
CA VAL A 21 3.32 4.17 5.62
C VAL A 21 4.12 3.31 6.59
N THR A 22 3.41 2.70 7.52
CA THR A 22 3.97 1.73 8.44
C THR A 22 3.22 0.42 8.27
N LEU A 23 3.93 -0.67 8.00
CA LEU A 23 3.35 -2.01 7.91
C LEU A 23 3.56 -2.71 9.24
N LYS A 24 2.51 -3.32 9.79
CA LYS A 24 2.55 -3.95 11.10
C LYS A 24 1.87 -5.30 11.10
N HIS A 25 2.55 -6.26 11.71
CA HIS A 25 2.02 -7.60 11.90
C HIS A 25 2.53 -8.15 13.24
N ASN A 26 1.61 -8.50 14.14
CA ASN A 26 1.93 -8.91 15.51
C ASN A 26 2.81 -7.88 16.25
N LYS A 27 4.07 -8.24 16.56
CA LYS A 27 5.04 -7.38 17.27
C LYS A 27 6.05 -6.73 16.32
N LYS A 28 5.91 -6.93 15.02
CA LYS A 28 6.82 -6.39 13.99
C LYS A 28 6.21 -5.16 13.35
N GLU A 29 7.05 -4.17 13.11
CA GLU A 29 6.72 -2.93 12.47
C GLU A 29 7.82 -2.57 11.47
N LEU A 30 7.42 -2.15 10.27
CA LEU A 30 8.31 -1.72 9.22
C LEU A 30 7.83 -0.37 8.65
N LYS A 31 8.68 0.65 8.71
CA LYS A 31 8.45 1.91 8.00
C LYS A 31 8.78 1.74 6.53
N TYR A 32 7.87 2.19 5.67
CA TYR A 32 8.00 2.06 4.23
C TYR A 32 7.35 3.25 3.51
N VAL A 33 7.30 3.19 2.18
CA VAL A 33 6.62 4.19 1.35
C VAL A 33 5.69 3.50 0.37
N ALA A 34 4.54 4.11 0.13
CA ALA A 34 3.55 3.58 -0.80
C ALA A 34 3.04 4.67 -1.75
N LEU A 35 2.91 4.31 -3.03
CA LEU A 35 2.19 5.07 -4.03
C LEU A 35 0.69 4.91 -3.79
N LEU A 36 -0.02 6.03 -3.72
CA LEU A 36 -1.47 6.06 -3.72
C LEU A 36 -1.97 5.88 -5.16
N ASP A 37 -2.63 4.77 -5.46
CA ASP A 37 -3.10 4.45 -6.80
C ASP A 37 -4.56 3.97 -6.79
N SER A 38 -5.50 4.86 -7.13
CA SER A 38 -6.91 4.49 -7.24
C SER A 38 -7.19 3.52 -8.40
N GLY A 39 -6.26 3.40 -9.36
CA GLY A 39 -6.35 2.44 -10.45
C GLY A 39 -5.99 1.00 -10.05
N ALA A 40 -5.42 0.80 -8.86
CA ALA A 40 -5.14 -0.51 -8.30
C ALA A 40 -6.30 -0.99 -7.42
N ASP A 41 -6.73 -2.25 -7.62
CA ASP A 41 -7.79 -2.85 -6.81
C ASP A 41 -7.32 -3.12 -5.36
N PHE A 42 -6.04 -3.45 -5.18
CA PHE A 42 -5.49 -3.94 -3.91
C PHE A 42 -4.26 -3.18 -3.45
N ASN A 43 -3.91 -3.36 -2.17
CA ASN A 43 -2.62 -2.97 -1.63
C ASN A 43 -1.59 -4.06 -1.93
N ILE A 44 -0.46 -3.69 -2.50
CA ILE A 44 0.59 -4.60 -2.95
C ILE A 44 1.94 -4.12 -2.45
N PHE A 45 2.70 -5.01 -1.80
CA PHE A 45 4.06 -4.77 -1.35
C PHE A 45 5.00 -5.89 -1.80
N HIS A 46 6.30 -5.64 -1.80
CA HIS A 46 7.27 -6.67 -2.18
C HIS A 46 7.20 -7.85 -1.20
N SER A 47 7.29 -9.08 -1.72
CA SER A 47 7.26 -10.31 -0.94
C SER A 47 8.28 -10.42 0.20
N GLU A 48 9.51 -9.90 0.06
CA GLU A 48 10.52 -9.91 1.11
C GLU A 48 10.09 -9.12 2.36
N LEU A 49 9.20 -8.13 2.23
CA LEU A 49 8.67 -7.43 3.39
C LEU A 49 7.84 -8.35 4.30
N ALA A 50 7.29 -9.44 3.75
CA ALA A 50 6.58 -10.44 4.53
C ALA A 50 7.52 -11.14 5.52
N GLU A 51 8.75 -11.45 5.12
CA GLU A 51 9.77 -12.06 5.98
C GLU A 51 10.14 -11.11 7.13
N VAL A 52 10.34 -9.82 6.83
CA VAL A 52 10.62 -8.79 7.85
C VAL A 52 9.49 -8.66 8.87
N LEU A 53 8.25 -8.94 8.45
CA LEU A 53 7.04 -8.90 9.27
C LEU A 53 6.70 -10.24 9.95
N ASP A 54 7.60 -11.23 9.89
CA ASP A 54 7.38 -12.62 10.36
C ASP A 54 6.09 -13.25 9.77
N ILE A 55 5.79 -12.97 8.50
CA ILE A 55 4.66 -13.53 7.76
C ILE A 55 5.16 -14.69 6.91
N ASP A 56 4.74 -15.90 7.27
CA ASP A 56 5.02 -17.10 6.48
C ASP A 56 4.06 -17.19 5.30
N LEU A 57 4.50 -16.58 4.21
CA LEU A 57 3.87 -16.58 2.90
C LEU A 57 3.44 -17.99 2.44
N ASN A 58 4.22 -19.04 2.71
CA ASN A 58 3.91 -20.40 2.29
C ASN A 58 2.67 -21.00 2.99
N LYS A 59 2.28 -20.46 4.14
CA LYS A 59 1.08 -20.87 4.87
C LYS A 59 -0.20 -20.16 4.40
N LEU A 60 -0.06 -19.14 3.56
CA LEU A 60 -1.20 -18.40 3.02
C LEU A 60 -1.76 -19.12 1.78
N SER A 61 -3.10 -19.16 1.67
CA SER A 61 -3.76 -19.66 0.46
C SER A 61 -3.37 -18.79 -0.73
N LYS A 62 -2.81 -19.39 -1.78
CA LYS A 62 -2.51 -18.69 -3.04
C LYS A 62 -3.80 -18.19 -3.66
N ASN A 63 -3.95 -16.88 -3.81
CA ASN A 63 -5.07 -16.28 -4.52
C ASN A 63 -4.54 -15.69 -5.82
N THR A 64 -5.09 -16.10 -6.96
CA THR A 64 -4.72 -15.53 -8.27
C THR A 64 -5.54 -14.27 -8.53
N PHE A 65 -4.87 -13.12 -8.72
CA PHE A 65 -5.49 -11.88 -9.18
C PHE A 65 -5.25 -11.65 -10.67
N GLY A 66 -6.25 -11.08 -11.35
CA GLY A 66 -6.20 -10.76 -12.76
C GLY A 66 -6.10 -9.26 -13.00
N GLY A 67 -5.05 -8.84 -13.72
CA GLY A 67 -4.75 -7.46 -14.13
C GLY A 67 -3.36 -7.06 -13.62
N ILE A 68 -2.32 -6.77 -14.40
CA ILE A 68 -2.15 -6.38 -15.81
C ILE A 68 -1.21 -7.43 -16.46
N ASN A 69 -1.52 -7.83 -17.70
CA ASN A 69 -0.98 -8.98 -18.47
C ASN A 69 -1.76 -10.29 -18.29
N LYS A 70 -2.62 -10.59 -19.28
CA LYS A 70 -3.10 -11.93 -19.59
C LYS A 70 -1.89 -12.83 -19.88
N GLY A 71 -1.27 -13.42 -18.86
CA GLY A 71 -0.16 -14.37 -19.08
C GLY A 71 0.73 -14.64 -17.87
N THR A 72 0.82 -13.73 -16.91
CA THR A 72 1.62 -13.92 -15.70
C THR A 72 0.68 -14.13 -14.52
N GLN A 73 0.42 -15.40 -14.17
CA GLN A 73 -0.15 -15.74 -12.88
C GLN A 73 0.90 -15.43 -11.80
N GLY A 74 1.02 -14.15 -11.42
CA GLY A 74 1.81 -13.75 -10.27
C GLY A 74 1.19 -14.41 -9.04
N SER A 75 1.90 -15.34 -8.42
CA SER A 75 1.48 -15.99 -7.18
C SER A 75 1.55 -14.97 -6.05
N SER A 76 0.55 -14.11 -5.93
CA SER A 76 0.44 -13.19 -4.81
C SER A 76 -0.31 -13.86 -3.67
N GLN A 77 0.27 -13.83 -2.49
CA GLN A 77 -0.36 -14.33 -1.27
C GLN A 77 -0.94 -13.15 -0.51
N MET A 78 -2.18 -13.32 -0.05
CA MET A 78 -2.91 -12.30 0.67
C MET A 78 -2.92 -12.60 2.15
N THR A 79 -2.75 -11.56 2.96
CA THR A 79 -3.10 -11.59 4.37
C THR A 79 -3.61 -10.21 4.80
N VAL A 80 -4.25 -10.15 5.95
CA VAL A 80 -4.65 -8.87 6.57
C VAL A 80 -3.54 -8.45 7.53
N ILE A 81 -3.05 -7.23 7.37
CA ILE A 81 -2.10 -6.60 8.29
C ILE A 81 -2.59 -5.22 8.71
N GLU A 82 -2.00 -4.66 9.76
CA GLU A 82 -2.25 -3.26 10.13
C GLU A 82 -1.38 -2.34 9.26
N ILE A 83 -1.99 -1.37 8.59
CA ILE A 83 -1.31 -0.27 7.91
C ILE A 83 -1.48 0.99 8.76
N GLY A 84 -0.36 1.67 9.02
CA GLY A 84 -0.28 2.95 9.68
C GLY A 84 0.02 4.10 8.73
N VAL A 85 -0.68 5.21 8.90
CA VAL A 85 -0.39 6.52 8.31
C VAL A 85 -0.29 7.51 9.46
N ASP A 86 0.93 8.00 9.75
CA ASP A 86 1.25 8.75 10.97
C ASP A 86 0.70 8.07 12.24
N ASP A 87 -0.21 8.73 12.94
CA ASP A 87 -0.83 8.33 14.20
C ASP A 87 -2.12 7.53 14.03
N TYR A 88 -2.49 7.18 12.80
CA TYR A 88 -3.69 6.41 12.51
C TYR A 88 -3.39 5.06 11.87
N THR A 89 -3.95 4.01 12.45
CA THR A 89 -3.75 2.64 11.99
C THR A 89 -5.09 1.95 11.70
N PHE A 90 -5.07 0.99 10.79
CA PHE A 90 -6.24 0.23 10.37
C PHE A 90 -5.83 -1.10 9.74
N ASP A 91 -6.68 -2.10 9.88
CA ASP A 91 -6.52 -3.38 9.18
C ASP A 91 -6.86 -3.24 7.70
N ALA A 92 -6.02 -3.84 6.85
CA ALA A 92 -6.19 -3.86 5.41
C ALA A 92 -5.70 -5.19 4.80
N PRO A 93 -6.40 -5.74 3.79
CA PRO A 93 -5.87 -6.81 2.98
C PRO A 93 -4.66 -6.32 2.17
N VAL A 94 -3.59 -7.10 2.19
CA VAL A 94 -2.33 -6.82 1.51
C VAL A 94 -1.87 -8.04 0.74
N TYR A 95 -1.43 -7.79 -0.50
CA TYR A 95 -0.78 -8.76 -1.36
C TYR A 95 0.73 -8.58 -1.31
N PHE A 96 1.41 -9.70 -1.14
CA PHE A 96 2.85 -9.78 -1.25
C PHE A 96 3.22 -10.37 -2.61
N SER A 97 3.98 -9.63 -3.41
CA SER A 97 4.40 -10.05 -4.76
C SER A 97 5.87 -9.72 -5.02
N PRO A 98 6.64 -10.64 -5.63
CA PRO A 98 8.01 -10.35 -6.07
C PRO A 98 8.05 -9.43 -7.31
N ASP A 99 6.91 -9.17 -7.97
CA ASP A 99 6.84 -8.34 -9.18
C ASP A 99 6.91 -6.83 -8.88
N ILE A 100 6.70 -6.43 -7.62
CA ILE A 100 6.96 -5.06 -7.15
C ILE A 100 8.44 -4.94 -6.82
N SER A 101 9.11 -3.87 -7.21
CA SER A 101 10.53 -3.65 -6.90
C SER A 101 10.78 -3.42 -5.40
N LEU A 102 11.85 -4.02 -4.86
CA LEU A 102 12.18 -3.97 -3.43
C LEU A 102 12.69 -2.59 -3.03
N ASP A 103 13.53 -2.01 -3.88
CA ASP A 103 14.08 -0.66 -3.72
C ASP A 103 13.07 0.44 -4.11
N GLY A 104 11.85 0.04 -4.49
CA GLY A 104 10.80 0.91 -4.97
C GLY A 104 9.86 1.40 -3.87
N TYR A 105 8.57 1.32 -4.15
CA TYR A 105 7.49 1.68 -3.25
C TYR A 105 6.38 0.65 -3.36
N GLY A 106 5.64 0.46 -2.28
CA GLY A 106 4.40 -0.31 -2.31
C GLY A 106 3.33 0.43 -3.10
N ILE A 107 2.25 -0.26 -3.42
CA ILE A 107 1.04 0.34 -3.99
C ILE A 107 -0.06 0.17 -2.96
N VAL A 108 -0.81 1.22 -2.67
CA VAL A 108 -2.05 1.12 -1.91
C VAL A 108 -3.23 1.51 -2.79
N GLY A 109 -4.25 0.66 -2.80
CA GLY A 109 -5.33 0.66 -3.76
C GLY A 109 -6.72 0.78 -3.13
N GLN A 110 -7.73 0.41 -3.90
CA GLN A 110 -9.14 0.57 -3.54
C GLN A 110 -9.51 -0.18 -2.25
N GLN A 111 -9.19 -1.47 -2.18
CA GLN A 111 -9.56 -2.32 -1.05
C GLN A 111 -8.58 -2.18 0.11
N GLY A 112 -9.05 -1.66 1.25
CA GLY A 112 -8.29 -1.59 2.49
C GLY A 112 -7.62 -0.25 2.75
N PHE A 113 -7.35 0.57 1.72
CA PHE A 113 -6.76 1.89 1.90
C PHE A 113 -7.70 3.01 1.44
N PHE A 114 -8.05 3.08 0.15
CA PHE A 114 -8.93 4.14 -0.36
C PHE A 114 -10.36 4.03 0.18
N ASP A 115 -10.80 2.85 0.65
CA ASP A 115 -12.08 2.73 1.36
C ASP A 115 -12.07 3.32 2.79
N LYS A 116 -10.86 3.56 3.36
CA LYS A 116 -10.65 4.16 4.69
C LYS A 116 -10.47 5.66 4.65
N PHE A 117 -10.05 6.22 3.51
CA PHE A 117 -9.75 7.64 3.36
C PHE A 117 -10.49 8.28 2.20
N LYS A 118 -10.99 9.50 2.42
CA LYS A 118 -11.19 10.45 1.35
C LYS A 118 -9.83 11.06 1.00
N ILE A 119 -9.42 10.92 -0.25
CA ILE A 119 -8.10 11.36 -0.74
C ILE A 119 -8.29 12.47 -1.77
N LEU A 120 -7.58 13.58 -1.62
CA LEU A 120 -7.51 14.66 -2.60
C LEU A 120 -6.09 14.78 -3.15
N PHE A 121 -5.97 14.67 -4.46
CA PHE A 121 -4.74 14.85 -5.21
C PHE A 121 -4.70 16.26 -5.79
N ASN A 122 -3.81 17.12 -5.30
CA ASN A 122 -3.55 18.45 -5.86
C ASN A 122 -2.12 18.49 -6.42
N LEU A 123 -1.98 18.12 -7.69
CA LEU A 123 -0.68 18.07 -8.36
C LEU A 123 -0.06 19.46 -8.56
N GLU A 124 -0.87 20.48 -8.86
CA GLU A 124 -0.40 21.86 -9.05
C GLU A 124 0.27 22.38 -7.77
N ALA A 125 -0.37 22.20 -6.62
CA ALA A 125 0.21 22.53 -5.32
C ALA A 125 1.20 21.49 -4.80
N LYS A 126 1.32 20.34 -5.47
CA LYS A 126 2.11 19.16 -5.04
C LYS A 126 1.74 18.68 -3.64
N LYS A 127 0.44 18.73 -3.30
CA LYS A 127 -0.10 18.31 -2.01
C LYS A 127 -1.11 17.18 -2.16
N ILE A 128 -1.09 16.27 -1.20
CA ILE A 128 -2.04 15.16 -1.06
C ILE A 128 -2.73 15.34 0.28
N GLU A 129 -4.05 15.40 0.31
CA GLU A 129 -4.82 15.41 1.56
C GLU A 129 -5.45 14.03 1.78
N LEU A 130 -5.21 13.45 2.95
CA LEU A 130 -5.90 12.25 3.42
C LEU A 130 -6.81 12.63 4.58
N LYS A 131 -8.07 12.23 4.49
CA LYS A 131 -9.07 12.45 5.54
C LYS A 131 -9.79 11.16 5.86
N LYS A 132 -9.86 10.78 7.13
CA LYS A 132 -10.54 9.54 7.53
C LYS A 132 -12.00 9.56 7.08
N SER A 133 -12.43 8.51 6.39
CA SER A 133 -13.82 8.33 6.00
C SER A 133 -14.68 8.09 7.24
N ARG A 134 -15.85 8.74 7.30
CA ARG A 134 -16.89 8.41 8.28
C ARG A 134 -17.59 7.15 7.79
N LYS A 135 -17.09 5.97 8.14
CA LYS A 135 -17.94 4.77 8.20
C LYS A 135 -18.47 4.67 9.62
#